data_AF-I4C1U6-F1
#
_entry.id   AF-I4C1U6-F1
#
_cell.length_a   1.000
_cell.length_b   1.000
_cell.length_c   1.000
_cell.angle_alpha   90.00
_cell.angle_beta   90.00
_cell.angle_gamma   90.00
#
_symmetry.space_group_name_H-M   'P 1'
#
loop_
_entity.id
_entity.type
_entity.pdbx_description
1 polymer ?
#
loop_
_entity_poly.entity_id
_entity_poly.type
_entity_poly.pdbx_seq_one_letter_code
_entity_poly.pdbx_strand_id
1 'polypeptide(L)'
;MDRTKFQMTFGKIVAKAWSDEAFKQRLLLETDAVLKEHGIRVPEDIEVKIVENTKELIYITLPLPPNSAEFGKEDVGHLQAAWQFYLR
;
A
#
# COMPACT_ATOMS: atom_id res chain seq x y z
N MET A 1 4.78 9.79 -9.96
CA MET A 1 5.93 9.99 -9.04
C MET A 1 6.87 8.81 -9.27
N ASP A 2 8.18 9.02 -9.33
CA ASP A 2 9.12 7.89 -9.46
C ASP A 2 9.26 7.13 -8.12
N ARG A 3 9.73 5.88 -8.20
CA ARG A 3 9.85 4.96 -7.06
C ARG A 3 10.67 5.56 -5.90
N THR A 4 11.80 6.18 -6.22
CA THR A 4 12.72 6.72 -5.20
C THR A 4 12.05 7.85 -4.44
N LYS A 5 11.35 8.74 -5.15
CA LYS A 5 10.60 9.83 -4.54
C LYS A 5 9.40 9.33 -3.73
N PHE A 6 8.71 8.27 -4.17
CA PHE A 6 7.65 7.63 -3.38
C PHE A 6 8.21 7.10 -2.06
N GLN A 7 9.27 6.30 -2.10
CA GLN A 7 9.87 5.69 -0.91
C GLN A 7 10.31 6.74 0.11
N MET A 8 10.95 7.82 -0.35
CA MET A 8 11.35 8.92 0.52
C MET A 8 10.15 9.66 1.15
N THR A 9 9.11 9.92 0.35
CA THR A 9 7.92 10.65 0.81
C THR A 9 7.13 9.81 1.81
N PHE A 10 6.89 8.54 1.47
CA PHE A 10 6.20 7.60 2.33
C PHE A 10 6.99 7.33 3.62
N GLY A 11 8.31 7.22 3.55
CA GLY A 11 9.16 7.10 4.73
C GLY A 11 9.00 8.27 5.72
N LYS A 12 8.83 9.50 5.22
CA LYS A 12 8.54 10.67 6.06
C LYS A 12 7.16 10.59 6.72
N ILE A 13 6.16 10.11 6.00
CA ILE A 13 4.81 9.89 6.54
C ILE A 13 4.85 8.88 7.68
N VAL A 14 5.53 7.74 7.47
CA VAL A 14 5.70 6.70 8.49
C VAL A 14 6.44 7.22 9.71
N ALA A 15 7.56 7.93 9.52
CA ALA A 15 8.31 8.53 10.61
C ALA A 15 7.46 9.51 11.42
N LYS A 16 6.65 10.35 10.75
CA LYS A 16 5.72 11.26 11.41
C LYS A 16 4.67 10.49 12.21
N ALA A 17 4.06 9.46 11.63
CA ALA A 17 3.08 8.62 12.31
C ALA A 17 3.62 7.96 13.58
N TRP A 18 4.89 7.54 13.60
CA TRP A 18 5.50 7.00 14.83
C TRP A 18 5.73 8.04 15.92
N SER A 19 5.98 9.30 15.53
CA SER A 19 6.28 10.39 16.48
C SER A 19 5.05 11.20 16.92
N ASP A 20 3.94 11.09 16.21
CA ASP A 20 2.74 11.93 16.36
C ASP A 20 1.49 11.04 16.28
N GLU A 21 0.94 10.72 17.45
CA GLU A 21 -0.20 9.81 17.56
C GLU A 21 -1.47 10.40 16.93
N ALA A 22 -1.69 11.72 17.01
CA ALA A 22 -2.83 12.37 16.36
C ALA A 22 -2.74 12.25 14.84
N PHE A 23 -1.54 12.44 14.28
CA PHE A 23 -1.31 12.22 12.86
C PHE A 23 -1.49 10.75 12.47
N LYS A 24 -1.02 9.79 13.30
CA LYS A 24 -1.23 8.36 13.04
C LYS A 24 -2.72 8.01 12.98
N GLN A 25 -3.50 8.45 13.97
CA GLN A 25 -4.95 8.22 13.98
C GLN A 25 -5.61 8.80 12.73
N ARG A 26 -5.22 10.01 12.33
CA ARG A 26 -5.70 10.61 11.08
C ARG A 26 -5.29 9.81 9.84
N LEU A 27 -4.04 9.35 9.77
CA LEU A 27 -3.53 8.55 8.64
C LEU A 27 -4.32 7.25 8.46
N LEU A 28 -4.69 6.59 9.56
CA LEU A 28 -5.47 5.35 9.55
C LEU A 28 -6.94 5.59 9.17
N LEU A 29 -7.52 6.72 9.57
CA LEU A 29 -8.93 7.06 9.28
C LEU A 29 -9.12 7.70 7.90
N GLU A 30 -8.20 8.57 7.49
CA GLU A 30 -8.29 9.43 6.30
C GLU A 30 -7.13 9.17 5.33
N THR A 31 -6.78 7.89 5.11
CA THR A 31 -5.60 7.48 4.33
C THR A 31 -5.48 8.23 3.00
N ASP A 32 -6.54 8.24 2.18
CA ASP A 32 -6.53 8.88 0.86
C ASP A 32 -6.21 10.38 0.93
N ALA A 33 -6.89 11.12 1.82
CA ALA A 33 -6.66 12.55 2.00
C ALA A 33 -5.21 12.83 2.43
N VAL A 34 -4.68 12.08 3.39
CA VAL A 34 -3.30 12.27 3.88
C VAL A 34 -2.27 11.93 2.80
N LEU A 35 -2.47 10.86 2.03
CA LEU A 35 -1.58 10.52 0.92
C LEU A 35 -1.60 11.62 -0.17
N LYS A 36 -2.78 12.11 -0.54
CA LYS A 36 -2.95 13.21 -1.51
C LYS A 36 -2.28 14.50 -1.07
N GLU A 37 -2.39 14.89 0.21
CA GLU A 37 -1.70 16.06 0.78
C GLU A 37 -0.18 15.98 0.64
N HIS A 38 0.39 14.77 0.66
CA HIS A 38 1.82 14.54 0.50
C HIS A 38 2.22 14.29 -0.96
N GLY A 39 1.31 14.49 -1.91
CA GLY A 39 1.55 14.34 -3.35
C GLY A 39 1.58 12.89 -3.83
N ILE A 40 1.09 11.95 -3.02
CA ILE A 40 0.89 10.55 -3.42
C ILE A 40 -0.50 10.44 -4.03
N ARG A 41 -0.55 10.08 -5.32
CA ARG A 41 -1.82 9.89 -6.02
C ARG A 41 -2.44 8.55 -5.64
N VAL A 42 -3.72 8.59 -5.30
CA VAL A 42 -4.55 7.41 -5.07
C VAL A 42 -5.58 7.33 -6.20
N PRO A 43 -5.79 6.16 -6.82
CA PRO A 43 -6.81 5.99 -7.86
C PRO A 43 -8.22 6.27 -7.31
N GLU A 44 -9.10 6.87 -8.11
CA GLU A 44 -10.47 7.20 -7.69
C GLU A 44 -11.37 5.97 -7.55
N ASP A 45 -11.09 4.92 -8.34
CA ASP A 45 -11.89 3.70 -8.39
C ASP A 45 -11.45 2.62 -7.38
N ILE A 46 -10.43 2.88 -6.56
CA ILE A 46 -9.84 1.90 -5.63
C ILE A 46 -9.73 2.51 -4.23
N GLU A 47 -10.33 1.84 -3.25
CA GLU A 47 -10.13 2.19 -1.84
C GLU A 47 -8.74 1.75 -1.36
N VAL A 48 -7.97 2.68 -0.80
CA VAL A 48 -6.66 2.40 -0.21
C VAL A 48 -6.71 2.66 1.29
N LYS A 49 -6.28 1.68 2.09
CA LYS A 49 -6.16 1.79 3.55
C LYS A 49 -4.74 1.49 4.01
N ILE A 50 -4.31 2.21 5.03
CA ILE A 50 -3.13 1.85 5.81
C ILE A 50 -3.59 1.05 7.02
N VAL A 51 -2.94 -0.08 7.25
CA VAL A 51 -3.10 -0.92 8.44
C VAL A 51 -1.77 -0.98 9.18
N GLU A 52 -1.83 -0.85 10.50
CA GLU A 52 -0.66 -0.93 11.36
C GLU A 52 -0.39 -2.39 11.75
N ASN A 53 0.88 -2.79 11.63
CA ASN A 53 1.35 -4.05 12.19
C ASN A 53 1.61 -3.89 13.68
N THR A 54 1.26 -4.92 14.45
CA THR A 54 1.52 -5.00 15.89
C THR A 54 2.54 -6.09 16.18
N LYS A 55 2.88 -6.30 17.46
CA LYS A 55 3.81 -7.38 17.85
C LYS A 55 3.20 -8.75 17.62
N GLU A 56 1.88 -8.86 17.70
CA GLU A 56 1.14 -10.11 17.65
C GLU A 56 0.53 -10.38 16.27
N LEU A 57 0.32 -9.35 15.45
CA LEU A 57 -0.34 -9.45 14.15
C LEU A 57 0.38 -8.60 13.10
N ILE A 58 0.76 -9.27 12.01
CA ILE A 58 1.36 -8.65 10.82
C ILE A 58 0.44 -8.91 9.63
N TYR A 59 0.14 -7.86 8.88
CA TYR A 59 -0.61 -7.93 7.63
C TYR A 59 0.35 -8.04 6.44
N ILE A 60 0.02 -8.93 5.52
CA ILE A 60 0.70 -9.08 4.24
C ILE A 60 -0.36 -8.92 3.15
N THR A 61 -0.10 -8.06 2.16
CA THR A 61 -1.02 -7.84 1.05
C THR A 61 -1.13 -9.10 0.21
N LEU A 62 -2.32 -9.68 0.04
CA LEU A 62 -2.54 -10.69 -0.99
C LEU A 62 -3.04 -9.99 -2.26
N PRO A 63 -2.32 -10.04 -3.39
CA PRO A 63 -2.78 -9.38 -4.62
C PRO A 63 -4.08 -10.01 -5.12
N LEU A 64 -4.91 -9.22 -5.82
CA LEU A 64 -6.07 -9.77 -6.50
C LEU A 64 -5.64 -10.87 -7.46
N PRO A 65 -6.43 -11.96 -7.58
CA PRO A 65 -6.17 -12.95 -8.60
C PRO A 65 -6.20 -12.24 -9.95
N PRO A 66 -5.22 -12.51 -10.82
CA PRO A 66 -5.25 -12.00 -12.17
C PRO A 66 -6.52 -12.50 -12.89
N ASN A 67 -7.05 -11.73 -13.85
CA ASN A 67 -8.34 -12.04 -14.46
C ASN A 67 -8.35 -13.49 -15.00
N SER A 68 -9.44 -14.20 -14.77
CA SER A 68 -9.49 -15.66 -14.75
C SER A 68 -9.62 -16.33 -16.12
N ALA A 69 -8.98 -15.81 -17.17
CA ALA A 69 -8.93 -16.49 -18.47
C ALA A 69 -7.67 -17.35 -18.67
N GLU A 70 -6.54 -17.06 -17.99
CA GLU A 70 -5.24 -17.70 -18.28
C GLU A 70 -4.51 -18.27 -17.06
N PHE A 71 -5.22 -18.73 -16.02
CA PHE A 71 -4.56 -19.30 -14.83
C PHE A 71 -4.86 -20.79 -14.69
N GLY A 72 -3.96 -21.61 -15.26
CA GLY A 72 -3.85 -23.04 -14.94
C GLY A 72 -3.27 -23.26 -13.54
N LYS A 73 -3.61 -24.39 -12.91
CA LYS A 73 -3.30 -24.70 -11.50
C LYS A 73 -1.80 -24.81 -11.14
N GLU A 74 -0.88 -24.58 -12.08
CA GLU A 74 0.55 -24.91 -11.92
C GLU A 74 1.50 -23.70 -12.10
N ASP A 75 0.98 -22.48 -12.28
CA ASP A 75 1.78 -21.28 -12.58
C ASP A 75 2.31 -20.53 -11.34
N VAL A 76 3.30 -21.10 -10.67
CA VAL A 76 3.97 -20.48 -9.50
C VAL A 76 4.84 -19.27 -9.91
N GLY A 77 5.34 -19.22 -11.15
CA GLY A 77 6.17 -18.12 -11.68
C GLY A 77 5.43 -16.81 -11.90
N HIS A 78 4.10 -16.85 -12.07
CA HIS A 78 3.29 -15.69 -12.44
C HIS A 78 2.77 -14.87 -11.24
N LEU A 79 2.81 -15.43 -10.02
CA LEU A 79 2.47 -14.69 -8.80
C LEU A 79 3.43 -13.52 -8.57
N GLN A 80 4.71 -13.68 -8.90
CA GLN A 80 5.72 -12.62 -8.74
C GLN A 80 5.36 -11.36 -9.54
N ALA A 81 4.70 -11.51 -10.70
CA ALA A 81 4.22 -10.38 -11.50
C ALA A 81 3.04 -9.64 -10.84
N ALA A 82 2.14 -10.35 -10.16
CA ALA A 82 1.06 -9.73 -9.39
C ALA A 82 1.61 -8.90 -8.23
N TRP A 83 2.64 -9.39 -7.51
CA TRP A 83 3.33 -8.61 -6.48
C TRP A 83 4.04 -7.37 -7.05
N GLN A 84 4.63 -7.47 -8.24
CA GLN A 84 5.24 -6.31 -8.91
C GLN A 84 4.21 -5.27 -9.36
N PHE A 85 2.96 -5.67 -9.68
CA PHE A 85 1.90 -4.75 -10.08
C PHE A 85 1.42 -3.86 -8.92
N TYR A 86 1.30 -4.43 -7.71
CA TYR A 86 0.89 -3.68 -6.51
C TYR A 86 2.01 -2.82 -5.89
N LEU A 87 3.28 -3.08 -6.24
CA LEU A 87 4.42 -2.28 -5.82
C LEU A 87 4.83 -1.20 -6.85
N ARG A 88 4.00 -0.96 -7.87
CA ARG A 88 4.28 -0.08 -9.01
C ARG A 88 3.78 1.36 -8.83
#